data_AF-A0A6B3H9X8-F1
#
_entry.id   AF-A0A6B3H9X8-F1
#
_cell.length_a   1.000
_cell.length_b   1.000
_cell.length_c   1.000
_cell.angle_alpha   90.00
_cell.angle_beta   90.00
_cell.angle_gamma   90.00
#
_symmetry.space_group_name_H-M   'P 1'
#
loop_
_entity.id
_entity.type
_entity.pdbx_description
1 polymer ?
#
loop_
_entity_poly.entity_id
_entity_poly.type
_entity_poly.pdbx_seq_one_letter_code
_entity_poly.pdbx_strand_id
1 'polypeptide(L)'
;HRRSLAAFGYGPKTLARILRLQRALELIRTGLPYAEAACAAGCTDQAHLAREMRDLAGTTLGAYFGAAAANSETPHPSGSRTTA
;
A
#
# COMPACT_ATOMS: atom_id res chain seq x y z
N HIS A 1 -18.91 9.73 16.67
CA HIS A 1 -17.60 10.23 17.17
C HIS A 1 -17.05 9.39 18.33
N ARG A 2 -17.79 9.23 19.45
CA ARG A 2 -17.28 8.53 20.66
C ARG A 2 -16.87 7.07 20.44
N ARG A 3 -17.61 6.29 19.64
CA ARG A 3 -17.29 4.86 19.40
C ARG A 3 -15.91 4.65 18.78
N SER A 4 -15.56 5.40 17.74
CA SER A 4 -14.24 5.28 17.09
C SER A 4 -13.10 5.70 18.01
N LEU A 5 -13.29 6.80 18.75
CA LEU A 5 -12.29 7.27 19.71
C LEU A 5 -12.05 6.25 20.82
N ALA A 6 -13.13 5.70 21.40
CA ALA A 6 -13.04 4.71 22.45
C ALA A 6 -12.41 3.39 21.98
N ALA A 7 -12.66 2.97 20.73
CA ALA A 7 -12.16 1.70 20.20
C ALA A 7 -10.75 1.78 19.62
N PHE A 8 -10.37 2.91 19.02
CA PHE A 8 -9.15 3.01 18.20
C PHE A 8 -8.22 4.17 18.58
N GLY A 9 -8.63 5.05 19.50
CA GLY A 9 -7.84 6.23 19.88
C GLY A 9 -7.88 7.39 18.88
N TYR A 10 -8.67 7.29 17.81
CA TYR A 10 -8.85 8.36 16.82
C TYR A 10 -10.28 8.50 16.32
N GLY A 11 -10.58 9.66 15.75
CA GLY A 11 -11.90 9.99 15.24
C GLY A 11 -12.29 9.19 13.98
N PRO A 12 -13.60 9.14 13.65
CA PRO A 12 -14.12 8.40 12.50
C PRO A 12 -13.53 8.86 11.16
N LYS A 13 -13.07 10.11 11.05
CA LYS A 13 -12.40 10.61 9.84
C LYS A 13 -11.06 9.89 9.62
N THR A 14 -10.25 9.73 10.66
CA THR A 14 -8.98 9.00 10.57
C THR A 14 -9.24 7.52 10.26
N LEU A 15 -10.24 6.92 10.90
CA LEU A 15 -10.65 5.55 10.61
C LEU A 15 -11.03 5.38 9.12
N ALA A 16 -11.84 6.29 8.57
CA ALA A 16 -12.22 6.23 7.16
C ALA A 16 -11.00 6.30 6.22
N ARG A 17 -10.02 7.17 6.52
CA ARG A 17 -8.77 7.25 5.75
C ARG A 17 -7.98 5.94 5.79
N ILE A 18 -7.86 5.34 6.97
CA ILE A 18 -7.16 4.05 7.14
C ILE A 18 -7.85 2.95 6.34
N LEU A 19 -9.17 2.85 6.42
CA LEU A 19 -9.95 1.84 5.70
C LEU A 19 -9.85 2.02 4.18
N ARG A 20 -9.85 3.26 3.68
CA ARG A 20 -9.62 3.53 2.25
C ARG A 20 -8.23 3.07 1.82
N LEU A 21 -7.20 3.44 2.59
CA LEU A 21 -5.83 3.05 2.27
C LEU A 21 -5.69 1.52 2.25
N GLN A 22 -6.21 0.81 3.25
CA GLN A 22 -6.21 -0.66 3.31
C GLN A 22 -6.90 -1.27 2.09
N ARG A 23 -8.10 -0.79 1.74
CA ARG A 23 -8.85 -1.25 0.56
C ARG A 23 -8.08 -1.02 -0.75
N ALA A 24 -7.45 0.14 -0.90
CA ALA A 24 -6.64 0.44 -2.09
C ALA A 24 -5.43 -0.51 -2.19
N LEU A 25 -4.74 -0.77 -1.09
CA LEU A 25 -3.59 -1.67 -1.07
C LEU A 25 -3.98 -3.10 -1.43
N GLU A 26 -5.13 -3.58 -0.95
CA GLU A 26 -5.67 -4.89 -1.34
C GLU A 26 -5.91 -4.99 -2.86
N LEU A 27 -6.56 -3.98 -3.45
CA LEU A 27 -6.84 -3.95 -4.89
C LEU A 27 -5.57 -3.85 -5.74
N ILE A 28 -4.58 -3.07 -5.29
CA ILE A 28 -3.29 -2.97 -5.99
C ILE A 28 -2.56 -4.32 -5.96
N ARG A 29 -2.64 -5.07 -4.85
CA ARG A 29 -2.05 -6.42 -4.75
C ARG A 29 -2.68 -7.41 -5.73
N THR A 30 -3.93 -7.20 -6.15
CA THR A 30 -4.56 -8.02 -7.20
C THR A 30 -4.17 -7.59 -8.62
N GLY A 31 -3.28 -6.61 -8.76
CA GLY A 31 -2.79 -6.10 -10.04
C GLY A 31 -3.56 -4.89 -10.58
N LEU A 32 -4.48 -4.31 -9.80
CA LEU A 32 -5.24 -3.16 -10.26
C LEU A 32 -4.35 -1.90 -10.36
N PRO A 33 -4.42 -1.11 -11.44
CA PRO A 33 -3.66 0.13 -11.56
C PRO A 33 -3.97 1.11 -10.42
N TYR A 34 -2.98 1.90 -10.00
CA TYR A 34 -3.10 2.77 -8.82
C TYR A 34 -4.26 3.77 -8.90
N ALA A 35 -4.53 4.33 -10.08
CA ALA A 35 -5.65 5.25 -10.27
C ALA A 35 -7.01 4.57 -10.13
N GLU A 36 -7.16 3.37 -10.69
CA GLU A 36 -8.40 2.58 -10.59
C GLU A 36 -8.62 2.10 -9.15
N ALA A 37 -7.57 1.62 -8.48
CA ALA A 37 -7.63 1.22 -7.08
C ALA A 37 -7.98 2.39 -6.15
N ALA A 38 -7.47 3.60 -6.43
CA ALA A 38 -7.82 4.80 -5.68
C ALA A 38 -9.32 5.09 -5.77
N CYS A 39 -9.88 5.14 -6.98
CA CYS A 39 -11.31 5.37 -7.20
C CYS A 39 -12.17 4.27 -6.55
N ALA A 40 -11.80 3.01 -6.73
CA ALA A 40 -12.52 1.87 -6.16
C ALA A 40 -12.47 1.82 -4.61
N ALA A 41 -11.41 2.38 -4.01
CA ALA A 41 -11.28 2.53 -2.57
C ALA A 41 -11.94 3.81 -2.02
N GLY A 42 -12.50 4.67 -2.87
CA GLY A 42 -13.17 5.92 -2.45
C GLY A 42 -12.24 7.12 -2.29
N CYS A 43 -11.03 7.07 -2.83
CA CYS A 43 -10.23 8.27 -3.10
C CYS A 43 -10.74 8.95 -4.38
N THR A 44 -10.51 10.25 -4.51
CA THR A 44 -10.95 11.03 -5.68
C THR A 44 -10.11 10.77 -6.93
N ASP A 45 -8.84 10.43 -6.71
CA ASP A 45 -7.82 10.22 -7.73
C ASP A 45 -6.58 9.56 -7.10
N GLN A 46 -5.61 9.18 -7.93
CA GLN A 46 -4.36 8.58 -7.47
C GLN A 46 -3.53 9.51 -6.56
N ALA A 47 -3.56 10.82 -6.77
CA ALA A 47 -2.78 11.76 -5.96
C ALA A 47 -3.34 11.87 -4.54
N HIS A 48 -4.66 11.74 -4.38
CA HIS A 48 -5.32 11.61 -3.09
C HIS A 48 -4.84 10.35 -2.36
N LEU A 49 -4.86 9.19 -3.02
CA LEU A 49 -4.32 7.96 -2.43
C LEU A 49 -2.84 8.10 -2.05
N ALA A 50 -2.03 8.73 -2.90
CA ALA A 50 -0.61 8.96 -2.62
C ALA A 50 -0.39 9.86 -1.38
N ARG A 51 -1.25 10.87 -1.16
CA ARG A 51 -1.23 11.68 0.07
C ARG A 51 -1.60 10.85 1.30
N GLU A 52 -2.65 10.02 1.21
CA GLU A 52 -3.01 9.11 2.32
C GLU A 52 -1.88 8.14 2.66
N MET A 53 -1.20 7.58 1.65
CA MET A 53 -0.05 6.69 1.85
C MET A 53 1.10 7.39 2.59
N ARG A 54 1.44 8.62 2.20
CA ARG A 54 2.51 9.38 2.88
C ARG A 54 2.12 9.74 4.30
N ASP A 55 0.91 10.25 4.50
CA ASP A 55 0.44 10.72 5.81
C ASP A 55 0.28 9.58 6.82
N LEU A 56 -0.14 8.39 6.38
CA LEU A 56 -0.47 7.28 7.26
C LEU A 56 0.65 6.24 7.36
N ALA A 57 1.37 5.97 6.27
CA ALA A 57 2.38 4.92 6.21
C ALA A 57 3.82 5.46 6.05
N GLY A 58 4.00 6.78 5.92
CA GLY A 58 5.32 7.42 5.87
C GLY A 58 6.14 7.09 4.61
N THR A 59 5.53 6.48 3.59
CA THR A 59 6.22 6.07 2.36
C THR A 59 5.33 6.27 1.14
N THR A 60 5.79 5.86 -0.04
CA THR A 60 5.04 5.94 -1.30
C THR A 60 4.51 4.58 -1.73
N LEU A 61 3.48 4.54 -2.58
CA LEU A 61 2.96 3.29 -3.16
C LEU A 61 4.06 2.54 -3.92
N GLY A 62 4.85 3.24 -4.74
CA GLY A 62 5.95 2.66 -5.50
C GLY A 62 7.00 2.01 -4.60
N ALA A 63 7.41 2.68 -3.51
CA ALA A 63 8.36 2.10 -2.56
C ALA A 63 7.76 0.91 -1.81
N TYR A 64 6.50 0.99 -1.39
CA TYR A 64 5.81 -0.08 -0.67
C TYR A 64 5.64 -1.37 -1.50
N PHE A 65 5.26 -1.24 -2.77
CA PHE A 65 5.11 -2.39 -3.67
C PHE A 65 6.42 -2.83 -4.34
N GLY A 66 7.35 -1.89 -4.58
CA GLY A 66 8.67 -2.20 -5.10
C GLY A 66 9.55 -2.97 -4.11
N ALA A 67 9.47 -2.65 -2.81
CA ALA A 67 10.15 -3.42 -1.77
C ALA A 67 9.59 -4.85 -1.61
N ALA A 68 8.28 -5.03 -1.83
CA ALA A 68 7.65 -6.36 -1.80
C ALA A 68 8.14 -7.24 -2.96
N ALA A 69 8.33 -6.68 -4.15
CA ALA A 69 8.93 -7.39 -5.28
C ALA A 69 10.41 -7.75 -5.01
N ALA A 70 11.19 -6.82 -4.46
CA ALA A 70 12.61 -7.05 -4.13
C ALA A 70 12.81 -8.17 -3.10
N ASN A 71 11.93 -8.31 -2.11
CA ASN A 71 11.98 -9.43 -1.15
C ASN A 71 11.46 -10.76 -1.72
N SER A 72 10.83 -10.74 -2.90
CA SER A 72 10.35 -11.94 -3.61
C SER A 72 11.39 -12.48 -4.61
N GLU A 73 12.45 -11.73 -4.87
CA GLU A 73 13.46 -11.99 -5.89
C GLU A 73 14.78 -12.40 -5.22
N THR A 74 14.80 -13.56 -4.57
CA THR A 74 16.06 -14.29 -4.29
C THR A 74 16.13 -15.51 -5.18
N PRO A 75 16.67 -15.41 -6.41
CA PRO A 75 17.18 -16.58 -7.09
C PRO A 75 18.40 -17.07 -6.31
N HIS A 76 18.29 -18.27 -5.75
CA HIS A 76 19.41 -19.09 -5.30
C HIS A 76 20.57 -18.98 -6.32
N PRO A 77 21.83 -18.73 -5.91
CA PRO A 77 22.94 -18.64 -6.86
C PRO A 77 23.04 -19.96 -7.62
N SER A 78 22.74 -19.92 -8.92
CA SER A 78 22.96 -21.03 -9.84
C SER A 78 24.45 -21.08 -10.14
N GLY A 79 25.14 -22.00 -9.46
CA GLY A 79 26.55 -22.26 -9.72
C GLY A 79 26.74 -22.66 -11.17
N SER A 80 27.64 -21.97 -11.88
CA SER A 80 28.13 -22.42 -13.18
C SER A 80 29.64 -22.26 -13.22
N ARG A 81 30.28 -23.39 -13.52
CA ARG A 81 31.71 -23.69 -13.42
C ARG A 81 32.50 -22.91 -14.46
N THR A 82 33.68 -22.43 -14.09
CA THR A 82 34.82 -22.31 -15.00
C THR A 82 36.08 -22.29 -14.15
N THR A 83 36.87 -23.36 -14.18
CA THR A 83 38.31 -23.29 -13.93
C THR A 83 39.01 -23.87 -15.14
N ALA A 84 39.98 -23.10 -15.62
CA ALA A 84 40.81 -23.31 -16.80
C ALA A 84 41.70 -24.55 -16.73
#